data_AF-A0AAV9KLN8-F1
#
_entry.id   AF-A0AAV9KLN8-F1
#
_cell.length_a   1.000
_cell.length_b   1.000
_cell.length_c   1.000
_cell.angle_alpha   90.00
_cell.angle_beta   90.00
_cell.angle_gamma   90.00
#
_symmetry.space_group_name_H-M   'P 1'
#
loop_
_entity.id
_entity.type
_entity.pdbx_description
1 polymer ?
#
loop_
_entity_poly.entity_id
_entity_poly.type
_entity_poly.pdbx_seq_one_letter_code
_entity_poly.pdbx_strand_id
1 'polypeptide(L)'
;MVNAQRKDRSEKLDDALWTYRTAYKTPIETSPYHIVFGKACHLPAKLEHQAYWAIKRLNLDPELPSRKRVNQLYELEDFRLHTYENAKLYKEKMNRWHDKHIVTPTFTPREKVLLFSSRLRLFPKKLKAKWSGPFEVVRMTQHGAVELKGETGPTFLVNGQRVKHYFGVD
;
A
#
# COMPACT_ATOMS: atom_id res chain seq x y z
N MET A 1 -18.62 11.78 -14.80
CA MET A 1 -18.97 10.62 -15.66
C MET A 1 -17.74 10.24 -16.48
N VAL A 2 -17.17 9.06 -16.26
CA VAL A 2 -16.02 8.55 -17.04
C VAL A 2 -16.57 7.80 -18.24
N ASN A 3 -16.30 8.29 -19.46
CA ASN A 3 -16.68 7.60 -20.67
C ASN A 3 -15.70 6.43 -20.90
N ALA A 4 -16.20 5.23 -21.17
CA ALA A 4 -15.42 4.00 -21.12
C ALA A 4 -14.56 3.73 -22.39
N GLN A 5 -14.16 4.78 -23.11
CA GLN A 5 -13.30 4.61 -24.28
C GLN A 5 -11.83 4.52 -23.86
N ARG A 6 -11.15 3.43 -24.28
CA ARG A 6 -9.74 3.16 -23.96
C ARG A 6 -8.76 4.29 -24.33
N LYS A 7 -9.11 5.18 -25.26
CA LYS A 7 -8.27 6.29 -25.74
C LYS A 7 -8.17 7.46 -24.74
N ASP A 8 -9.16 7.63 -23.87
CA ASP A 8 -9.26 8.75 -22.91
C ASP A 8 -8.38 8.54 -21.64
N ARG A 9 -7.70 7.39 -21.54
CA ARG A 9 -6.87 7.05 -20.37
C ARG A 9 -5.54 7.78 -20.33
N SER A 10 -4.90 7.97 -21.49
CA SER A 10 -3.63 8.71 -21.56
C SER A 10 -3.85 10.18 -21.29
N GLU A 11 -4.92 10.75 -21.83
CA GLU A 11 -5.26 12.18 -21.67
C GLU A 11 -5.58 12.52 -20.21
N LYS A 12 -6.21 11.61 -19.46
CA LYS A 12 -6.57 11.81 -18.05
C LYS A 12 -5.48 11.44 -17.05
N LEU A 13 -4.35 10.90 -17.50
CA LEU A 13 -3.29 10.46 -16.59
C LEU A 13 -2.69 11.66 -15.84
N ASP A 14 -2.45 12.76 -16.55
CA ASP A 14 -1.87 13.97 -15.96
C ASP A 14 -2.82 14.61 -14.93
N ASP A 15 -4.12 14.67 -15.24
CA ASP A 15 -5.15 15.15 -14.31
C ASP A 15 -5.27 14.25 -13.06
N ALA A 16 -5.24 12.93 -13.25
CA ALA A 16 -5.26 11.96 -12.15
C ALA A 16 -4.00 12.08 -11.27
N LEU A 17 -2.84 12.33 -11.88
CA LEU A 17 -1.60 12.51 -11.16
C LEU A 17 -1.56 13.84 -10.40
N TRP A 18 -2.05 14.91 -11.02
CA TRP A 18 -2.20 16.22 -10.39
C TRP A 18 -3.09 16.12 -9.15
N THR A 19 -4.30 15.57 -9.31
CA THR A 19 -5.24 15.37 -8.19
C THR A 19 -4.64 14.50 -7.09
N TYR A 20 -3.93 13.42 -7.43
CA TYR A 20 -3.24 12.60 -6.43
C TYR A 20 -2.17 13.37 -5.65
N ARG A 21 -1.38 14.21 -6.32
CA ARG A 21 -0.30 15.02 -5.71
C ARG A 21 -0.84 16.12 -4.80
N THR A 22 -1.96 16.73 -5.17
CA THR A 22 -2.53 17.86 -4.41
C THR A 22 -3.54 17.42 -3.34
N ALA A 23 -4.10 16.22 -3.45
CA ALA A 23 -5.05 15.69 -2.47
C ALA A 23 -4.39 15.45 -1.11
N TYR A 24 -5.12 15.83 -0.05
CA TYR A 24 -4.74 15.56 1.33
C TYR A 24 -4.78 14.06 1.62
N LYS A 25 -3.77 13.54 2.34
CA LYS A 25 -3.67 12.14 2.76
C LYS A 25 -3.75 12.07 4.26
N THR A 26 -4.80 11.44 4.79
CA THR A 26 -4.97 11.26 6.25
C THR A 26 -3.83 10.50 6.95
N PRO A 27 -3.18 9.48 6.36
CA PRO A 27 -2.06 8.80 7.04
C PRO A 27 -0.80 9.65 7.20
N ILE A 28 -0.64 10.67 6.34
CA ILE A 28 0.54 11.53 6.28
C ILE A 28 0.20 12.95 6.79
N GLU A 29 -1.10 13.21 7.04
CA GLU A 29 -1.67 14.48 7.49
C GLU A 29 -1.35 15.69 6.60
N THR A 30 -1.00 15.45 5.33
CA THR A 30 -0.72 16.50 4.34
C THR A 30 -0.87 15.97 2.91
N SER A 31 -0.64 16.81 1.90
CA SER A 31 -0.59 16.41 0.49
C SER A 31 0.85 16.09 0.05
N PRO A 32 1.04 15.14 -0.89
CA PRO A 32 2.37 14.86 -1.45
C PRO A 32 3.08 16.10 -2.02
N TYR A 33 2.34 17.01 -2.65
CA TYR A 33 2.89 18.27 -3.15
C TYR A 33 3.49 19.13 -2.04
N HIS A 34 2.81 19.20 -0.89
CA HIS A 34 3.26 20.01 0.25
C HIS A 34 4.57 19.48 0.85
N ILE A 35 4.74 18.15 0.93
CA ILE A 35 5.98 17.52 1.40
C ILE A 35 7.17 17.87 0.50
N VAL A 36 6.95 17.90 -0.82
CA VAL A 36 8.02 18.18 -1.79
C VAL A 36 8.40 19.67 -1.79
N PHE A 37 7.40 20.55 -1.86
CA PHE A 37 7.64 21.98 -2.11
C PHE A 37 7.55 22.87 -0.87
N GLY A 38 7.14 22.33 0.29
CA GLY A 38 6.96 23.10 1.53
C GLY A 38 5.84 24.14 1.47
N LYS A 39 4.99 24.07 0.45
CA LYS A 39 3.87 24.99 0.23
C LYS A 39 2.63 24.24 -0.23
N ALA A 40 1.46 24.77 0.14
CA ALA A 40 0.21 24.33 -0.45
C ALA A 40 0.22 24.55 -1.97
N CYS A 41 -0.42 23.66 -2.72
CA CYS A 41 -0.57 23.83 -4.16
C CYS A 41 -1.34 25.13 -4.45
N HIS A 42 -0.78 25.99 -5.30
CA HIS A 42 -1.39 27.24 -5.74
C HIS A 42 -1.69 27.16 -7.24
N LEU A 43 -2.69 27.93 -7.72
CA LEU A 43 -2.89 28.10 -9.15
C LEU A 43 -1.63 28.74 -9.77
N PRO A 44 -1.23 28.34 -11.00
CA PRO A 44 -0.01 28.83 -11.68
C PRO A 44 0.14 30.35 -11.68
N ALA A 45 -0.94 31.10 -11.93
CA ALA A 45 -0.93 32.57 -11.94
C ALA A 45 -0.49 33.19 -10.60
N LYS A 46 -0.82 32.55 -9.47
CA LYS A 46 -0.41 33.02 -8.14
C LYS A 46 1.08 32.82 -7.91
N LEU A 47 1.66 31.75 -8.48
CA LEU A 47 3.10 31.46 -8.39
C LEU A 47 3.93 32.46 -9.21
N GLU A 48 3.50 32.80 -10.42
CA GLU A 48 4.19 33.77 -11.29
C GLU A 48 4.28 35.16 -10.66
N HIS A 49 3.16 35.65 -10.11
CA HIS A 49 3.13 36.92 -9.41
C HIS A 49 4.03 36.90 -8.15
N GLN A 50 4.00 35.82 -7.37
CA GLN A 50 4.89 35.68 -6.20
C GLN A 50 6.37 35.64 -6.59
N ALA A 51 6.72 34.98 -7.70
CA ALA A 51 8.08 34.93 -8.22
C ALA A 51 8.56 36.33 -8.66
N TYR A 52 7.72 37.09 -9.37
CA TYR A 52 8.00 38.47 -9.76
C TYR A 52 8.34 39.36 -8.55
N TRP A 53 7.52 39.33 -7.50
CA TRP A 53 7.75 40.10 -6.28
C TRP A 53 8.97 39.61 -5.48
N ALA A 54 9.26 38.31 -5.51
CA ALA A 54 10.46 37.77 -4.88
C ALA A 54 11.73 38.33 -5.55
N ILE A 55 11.78 38.36 -6.89
CA ILE A 55 12.89 38.94 -7.65
C ILE A 55 13.08 40.43 -7.30
N LYS A 56 11.98 41.20 -7.28
CA LYS A 56 12.03 42.61 -6.87
C LYS A 56 12.57 42.81 -5.45
N ARG A 57 12.28 41.89 -4.52
CA ARG A 57 12.80 41.93 -3.13
C ARG A 57 14.25 41.47 -3.00
N LEU A 58 14.69 40.49 -3.79
CA LEU A 58 16.06 40.00 -3.79
C LEU A 58 17.07 41.09 -4.20
N ASN A 59 16.63 42.03 -5.03
CA ASN A 59 17.46 43.15 -5.49
C ASN A 59 17.67 44.26 -4.44
N LEU A 60 17.00 44.20 -3.28
CA LEU A 60 17.07 45.24 -2.24
C LEU A 60 18.17 44.98 -1.18
N ASP A 61 18.49 43.72 -0.87
CA ASP A 61 19.55 43.33 0.08
C ASP A 61 19.97 41.87 -0.18
N PRO A 62 21.27 41.55 -0.41
CA PRO A 62 21.72 40.19 -0.72
C PRO A 62 21.83 39.23 0.48
N GLU A 63 21.97 39.72 1.72
CA GLU A 63 22.22 38.85 2.88
C GLU A 63 20.94 38.29 3.52
N LEU A 64 19.93 39.15 3.69
CA LEU A 64 18.63 38.79 4.28
C LEU A 64 17.93 37.62 3.55
N PRO A 65 17.90 37.55 2.21
CA PRO A 65 17.26 36.45 1.50
C PRO A 65 18.01 35.13 1.63
N SER A 66 19.33 35.19 1.79
CA SER A 66 20.16 33.99 1.96
C SER A 66 19.87 33.31 3.30
N ARG A 67 19.81 34.09 4.39
CA ARG A 67 19.40 33.57 5.71
C ARG A 67 17.96 33.06 5.70
N LYS A 68 17.05 33.78 5.06
CA LYS A 68 15.64 33.38 4.94
C LYS A 68 15.47 32.05 4.20
N ARG A 69 16.23 31.81 3.11
CA ARG A 69 16.19 30.54 2.38
C ARG A 69 16.65 29.37 3.25
N VAL A 70 17.73 29.56 4.01
CA VAL A 70 18.25 28.53 4.93
C VAL A 70 17.20 28.17 5.98
N ASN A 71 16.55 29.16 6.60
CA ASN A 71 15.49 28.91 7.59
C ASN A 71 14.30 28.15 6.98
N GLN A 72 13.88 28.51 5.77
CA GLN A 72 12.80 27.80 5.06
C GLN A 72 13.15 26.34 4.74
N LEU A 73 14.43 26.02 4.54
CA LEU A 73 14.88 24.64 4.35
C LEU A 73 14.80 23.84 5.65
N TYR A 74 15.21 24.42 6.77
CA TYR A 74 15.07 23.78 8.09
C TYR A 74 13.61 23.52 8.44
N GLU A 75 12.74 24.53 8.27
CA GLU A 75 11.29 24.37 8.48
C GLU A 75 10.71 23.23 7.63
N LEU A 76 11.18 23.11 6.37
CA LEU A 76 10.74 22.06 5.46
C LEU A 76 11.25 20.67 5.88
N GLU A 77 12.48 20.58 6.40
CA GLU A 77 13.06 19.33 6.88
C GLU A 77 12.36 18.83 8.15
N ASP A 78 12.10 19.70 9.11
CA ASP A 78 11.33 19.40 10.31
C ASP A 78 9.91 18.93 9.97
N PHE A 79 9.26 19.64 9.03
CA PHE A 79 7.95 19.24 8.53
C PHE A 79 7.96 17.84 7.90
N ARG A 80 8.96 17.54 7.06
CA ARG A 80 9.11 16.22 6.44
C ARG A 80 9.32 15.13 7.50
N LEU A 81 10.18 15.38 8.47
CA LEU A 81 10.43 14.43 9.56
C LEU A 81 9.13 14.10 10.30
N HIS A 82 8.36 15.12 10.70
CA HIS A 82 7.08 14.94 11.36
C HIS A 82 6.09 14.11 10.52
N THR A 83 5.98 14.40 9.21
CA THR A 83 5.09 13.64 8.32
C THR A 83 5.50 12.17 8.19
N TYR A 84 6.80 11.87 8.18
CA TYR A 84 7.30 10.49 8.13
C TYR A 84 7.05 9.73 9.43
N GLU A 85 7.21 10.40 10.58
CA GLU A 85 6.86 9.82 11.88
C GLU A 85 5.37 9.47 11.95
N ASN A 86 4.49 10.39 11.54
CA ASN A 86 3.04 10.15 11.54
C ASN A 86 2.66 9.00 10.58
N ALA A 87 3.25 8.96 9.38
CA ALA A 87 3.04 7.88 8.42
C ALA A 87 3.51 6.52 8.96
N LYS A 88 4.65 6.48 9.65
CA LYS A 88 5.18 5.28 10.32
C LYS A 88 4.20 4.81 11.40
N LEU A 89 3.77 5.71 12.29
CA LEU A 89 2.84 5.39 13.36
C LEU A 89 1.49 4.91 12.83
N TYR A 90 0.95 5.52 11.77
CA TYR A 90 -0.28 5.08 11.14
C TYR A 90 -0.15 3.64 10.60
N LYS A 91 0.94 3.36 9.87
CA LYS A 91 1.21 2.03 9.33
C LYS A 91 1.37 0.99 10.43
N GLU A 92 2.07 1.32 11.52
CA GLU A 92 2.21 0.44 12.67
C GLU A 92 0.86 0.16 13.34
N LYS A 93 0.02 1.17 13.56
CA LYS A 93 -1.33 0.99 14.12
C LYS A 93 -2.19 0.09 13.23
N MET A 94 -2.16 0.32 11.92
CA MET A 94 -2.88 -0.50 10.94
C MET A 94 -2.39 -1.95 10.94
N ASN A 95 -1.07 -2.17 10.95
CA ASN A 95 -0.49 -3.51 11.03
C ASN A 95 -0.89 -4.20 12.34
N ARG A 96 -0.76 -3.53 13.49
CA ARG A 96 -1.20 -4.08 14.79
C ARG A 96 -2.68 -4.44 14.79
N TRP A 97 -3.53 -3.60 14.20
CA TRP A 97 -4.96 -3.91 14.08
C TRP A 97 -5.18 -5.11 13.17
N HIS A 98 -4.55 -5.14 12.00
CA HIS A 98 -4.64 -6.25 11.06
C HIS A 98 -4.17 -7.56 11.69
N ASP A 99 -2.97 -7.57 12.28
CA ASP A 99 -2.34 -8.74 12.89
C ASP A 99 -3.14 -9.28 14.08
N LYS A 100 -3.78 -8.41 14.88
CA LYS A 100 -4.72 -8.83 15.93
C LYS A 100 -5.91 -9.63 15.40
N HIS A 101 -6.33 -9.39 14.16
CA HIS A 101 -7.45 -10.09 13.53
C HIS A 101 -7.00 -11.26 12.64
N ILE A 102 -5.69 -11.49 12.49
CA ILE A 102 -5.19 -12.69 11.80
C ILE A 102 -5.35 -13.87 12.76
N VAL A 103 -6.32 -14.74 12.47
CA VAL A 103 -6.39 -16.05 13.08
C VAL A 103 -5.37 -16.95 12.40
N THR A 104 -4.33 -17.35 13.14
CA THR A 104 -3.36 -18.34 12.65
C THR A 104 -3.95 -19.74 12.80
N PRO A 105 -4.21 -20.46 11.70
CA PRO A 105 -4.67 -21.84 11.79
C PRO A 105 -3.53 -22.70 12.34
N THR A 106 -3.80 -23.47 13.39
CA THR A 106 -2.90 -24.50 13.90
C THR A 106 -3.32 -25.85 13.35
N PHE A 107 -2.38 -26.57 12.74
CA PHE A 107 -2.58 -27.88 12.14
C PHE A 107 -1.58 -28.84 12.78
N THR A 108 -2.04 -30.03 13.15
CA THR A 108 -1.13 -31.08 13.60
C THR A 108 -0.63 -31.93 12.42
N PRO A 109 0.60 -32.48 12.49
CA PRO A 109 1.07 -33.42 11.49
C PRO A 109 0.08 -34.60 11.32
N ARG A 110 -0.11 -35.04 10.08
CA ARG A 110 -1.04 -36.08 9.61
C ARG A 110 -2.52 -35.69 9.54
N GLU A 111 -2.90 -34.46 9.89
CA GLU A 111 -4.26 -33.98 9.63
C GLU A 111 -4.54 -33.84 8.14
N LYS A 112 -5.80 -34.13 7.75
CA LYS A 112 -6.30 -33.86 6.41
C LYS A 112 -6.80 -32.43 6.30
N VAL A 113 -6.38 -31.73 5.26
CA VAL A 113 -6.74 -30.34 5.01
C VAL A 113 -7.10 -30.09 3.55
N LEU A 114 -7.93 -29.09 3.29
CA LEU A 114 -8.28 -28.63 1.95
C LEU A 114 -7.45 -27.41 1.56
N LEU A 115 -6.99 -27.36 0.31
CA LEU A 115 -6.22 -26.24 -0.23
C LEU A 115 -7.08 -25.35 -1.13
N PHE A 116 -7.00 -24.03 -0.96
CA PHE A 116 -7.70 -23.06 -1.82
C PHE A 116 -6.97 -22.86 -3.15
N SER A 117 -7.66 -23.06 -4.28
CA SER A 117 -7.16 -22.77 -5.63
C SER A 117 -7.52 -21.35 -6.08
N SER A 118 -6.51 -20.48 -6.20
CA SER A 118 -6.69 -19.09 -6.65
C SER A 118 -6.84 -18.97 -8.17
N ARG A 119 -6.17 -19.85 -8.91
CA ARG A 119 -6.24 -19.89 -10.37
C ARG A 119 -7.48 -20.71 -10.71
N LEU A 120 -8.53 -20.06 -11.23
CA LEU A 120 -9.79 -20.67 -11.71
C LEU A 120 -9.61 -21.70 -12.85
N ARG A 121 -8.40 -22.22 -13.06
CA ARG A 121 -8.02 -23.14 -14.14
C ARG A 121 -8.76 -24.47 -14.10
N LEU A 122 -9.20 -24.93 -12.93
CA LEU A 122 -9.80 -26.26 -12.78
C LEU A 122 -11.32 -26.31 -13.08
N PHE A 123 -12.04 -25.17 -13.03
CA PHE A 123 -13.50 -25.19 -13.07
C PHE A 123 -14.12 -24.06 -13.93
N PRO A 124 -14.31 -24.29 -15.24
CA PRO A 124 -14.99 -23.35 -16.14
C PRO A 124 -16.53 -23.36 -15.99
N LYS A 125 -17.11 -24.24 -15.15
CA LYS A 125 -18.56 -24.34 -14.91
C LYS A 125 -18.95 -23.67 -13.59
N LYS A 126 -20.12 -23.02 -13.56
CA LYS A 126 -20.74 -22.45 -12.35
C LYS A 126 -20.90 -23.56 -11.28
N LEU A 127 -20.71 -23.20 -9.99
CA LEU A 127 -20.99 -24.03 -8.80
C LEU A 127 -19.98 -25.13 -8.40
N LYS A 128 -18.67 -25.00 -8.67
CA LYS A 128 -17.65 -25.88 -8.04
C LYS A 128 -16.90 -25.19 -6.90
N ALA A 129 -16.67 -25.93 -5.81
CA ALA A 129 -15.89 -25.46 -4.68
C ALA A 129 -14.45 -25.14 -5.11
N LYS A 130 -13.91 -23.98 -4.71
CA LYS A 130 -12.53 -23.58 -4.98
C LYS A 130 -11.49 -24.32 -4.12
N TRP A 131 -11.93 -25.33 -3.37
CA TRP A 131 -11.12 -26.12 -2.47
C TRP A 131 -10.78 -27.44 -3.16
N SER A 132 -9.48 -27.72 -3.28
CA SER A 132 -8.96 -28.97 -3.83
C SER A 132 -8.54 -29.90 -2.71
N GLY A 133 -8.89 -31.18 -2.87
CA GLY A 133 -8.31 -32.39 -2.26
C GLY A 133 -8.21 -32.43 -0.73
N PRO A 134 -8.40 -33.58 -0.08
CA PRO A 134 -7.76 -33.79 1.20
C PRO A 134 -6.25 -33.96 0.96
N PHE A 135 -5.45 -33.08 1.56
CA PHE A 135 -3.99 -33.18 1.63
C PHE A 135 -3.57 -33.50 3.05
N GLU A 136 -2.51 -34.26 3.23
CA GLU A 136 -1.94 -34.56 4.54
C GLU A 136 -0.94 -33.48 4.94
N VAL A 137 -1.07 -32.96 6.17
CA VAL A 137 -0.10 -32.02 6.73
C VAL A 137 1.15 -32.76 7.17
N VAL A 138 2.31 -32.41 6.63
CA VAL A 138 3.60 -32.99 7.02
C VAL A 138 4.16 -32.25 8.22
N ARG A 139 4.27 -30.92 8.11
CA ARG A 139 4.74 -30.03 9.17
C ARG A 139 4.27 -28.61 8.93
N MET A 140 4.23 -27.84 10.01
CA MET A 140 4.03 -26.39 9.96
C MET A 140 5.36 -25.68 10.23
N THR A 141 5.62 -24.61 9.48
CA THR A 141 6.77 -23.72 9.73
C THR A 141 6.39 -22.65 10.74
N GLN A 142 7.37 -22.10 11.45
CA GLN A 142 7.17 -21.02 12.43
C GLN A 142 6.54 -19.76 11.81
N HIS A 143 6.67 -19.56 10.50
CA HIS A 143 6.12 -18.42 9.77
C HIS A 143 4.70 -18.65 9.21
N GLY A 144 4.01 -19.73 9.61
CA GLY A 144 2.61 -19.99 9.23
C GLY A 144 2.44 -20.61 7.83
N ALA A 145 3.52 -21.11 7.23
CA ALA A 145 3.43 -21.95 6.04
C ALA A 145 3.26 -23.42 6.43
N VAL A 146 2.54 -24.16 5.60
CA VAL A 146 2.17 -25.56 5.84
C VAL A 146 2.74 -26.40 4.71
N GLU A 147 3.48 -27.44 5.06
CA GLU A 147 3.95 -28.41 4.10
C GLU A 147 2.89 -29.49 3.93
N LEU A 148 2.40 -29.64 2.70
CA LEU A 148 1.34 -30.57 2.35
C LEU A 148 1.88 -31.71 1.48
N LYS A 149 1.29 -32.89 1.67
CA LYS A 149 1.52 -34.08 0.85
C LYS A 149 0.21 -34.52 0.21
N GLY A 150 0.22 -34.73 -1.10
CA GLY A 150 -0.88 -35.37 -1.82
C GLY A 150 -0.73 -36.89 -1.86
N GLU A 151 -1.75 -37.60 -2.35
CA GLU A 151 -1.73 -39.06 -2.48
C GLU A 151 -0.59 -39.56 -3.39
N THR A 152 -0.35 -38.84 -4.49
CA THR A 152 0.69 -39.19 -5.47
C THR A 152 1.49 -37.93 -5.81
N GLY A 153 2.61 -37.71 -5.11
CA GLY A 153 3.52 -36.62 -5.45
C GLY A 153 4.47 -36.18 -4.33
N PRO A 154 5.39 -35.25 -4.64
CA PRO A 154 6.28 -34.63 -3.66
C PRO A 154 5.50 -33.72 -2.70
N THR A 155 6.11 -33.42 -1.57
CA THR A 155 5.59 -32.42 -0.64
C THR A 155 5.79 -31.01 -1.20
N PHE A 156 4.90 -30.08 -0.83
CA PHE A 156 5.01 -28.68 -1.24
C PHE A 156 4.53 -27.73 -0.15
N LEU A 157 5.12 -26.53 -0.13
CA LEU A 157 4.84 -25.52 0.88
C LEU A 157 3.73 -24.57 0.41
N VAL A 158 2.74 -24.33 1.27
CA VAL A 158 1.65 -23.37 1.02
C VAL A 158 1.48 -22.39 2.17
N ASN A 159 0.89 -21.23 1.90
CA ASN A 159 0.45 -20.32 2.94
C ASN A 159 -0.70 -20.97 3.74
N GLY A 160 -0.57 -21.09 5.06
CA GLY A 160 -1.57 -21.69 5.95
C GLY A 160 -2.93 -20.98 5.91
N GLN A 161 -2.98 -19.69 5.59
CA GLN A 161 -4.25 -18.96 5.41
C GLN A 161 -5.08 -19.47 4.21
N ARG A 162 -4.46 -20.22 3.29
CA ARG A 162 -5.13 -20.84 2.14
C ARG A 162 -5.54 -22.29 2.41
N VAL A 163 -5.42 -22.74 3.65
CA VAL A 163 -5.66 -24.11 4.07
C VAL A 163 -6.79 -24.10 5.10
N LYS A 164 -7.65 -25.12 5.07
CA LYS A 164 -8.69 -25.32 6.10
C LYS A 164 -8.79 -26.80 6.47
N HIS A 165 -9.20 -27.10 7.70
CA HIS A 165 -9.43 -28.48 8.13
C HIS A 165 -10.45 -29.18 7.23
N TYR A 166 -10.17 -30.44 6.91
CA TYR A 166 -11.11 -31.32 6.22
C TYR A 166 -11.85 -32.15 7.28
N PHE A 167 -13.15 -31.95 7.41
CA PHE A 167 -14.01 -32.67 8.37
C PHE A 167 -14.79 -33.83 7.72
N GLY A 168 -14.30 -34.38 6.60
CA GLY A 168 -14.99 -35.47 5.90
C GLY A 168 -15.02 -36.74 6.75
N VAL A 169 -16.23 -37.32 6.85
CA VAL A 169 -16.66 -38.46 7.67
C VAL A 169 -15.84 -39.72 7.38
N ASP A 170 -15.56 -40.50 8.44
CA ASP A 170 -14.96 -41.84 8.42
C ASP A 170 -15.70 -42.83 7.50
#